data_AF-T1BP87-F1
#
_entry.id   AF-T1BP87-F1
#
_cell.length_a   1.000
_cell.length_b   1.000
_cell.length_c   1.000
_cell.angle_alpha   90.00
_cell.angle_beta   90.00
_cell.angle_gamma   90.00
#
_symmetry.space_group_name_H-M   'P 1'
#
loop_
_entity.id
_entity.type
_entity.pdbx_description
1 polymer ?
#
loop_
_entity_poly.entity_id
_entity_poly.type
_entity_poly.pdbx_seq_one_letter_code
_entity_poly.pdbx_strand_id
1 'polypeptide(L)'
;MAAVAPEADLICLGEMGIGNTTAAAAIAAALFGGGGARWAGRGAGVDAAGVARKSAVIDAALARHAGDLADPLAAARLVGGRELAAILGAALAARRLGVPVLLDGFVCTAAAAPLARLNPRALDHALIAHASAEAGHRLLVEALDKRPLLDFGMR
;
A
#
# COMPACT_ATOMS: atom_id res chain seq x y z
N MET A 1 -13.49 12.38 16.62
CA MET A 1 -12.35 11.51 16.94
C MET A 1 -11.25 11.80 15.93
N ALA A 2 -10.02 12.08 16.36
CA ALA A 2 -8.89 12.30 15.45
C ALA A 2 -8.18 10.97 15.14
N ALA A 3 -7.68 10.80 13.91
CA ALA A 3 -6.97 9.57 13.51
C ALA A 3 -5.58 9.43 14.15
N VAL A 4 -4.99 10.55 14.61
CA VAL A 4 -3.69 10.62 15.27
C VAL A 4 -3.80 11.57 16.46
N ALA A 5 -3.33 11.16 17.63
CA ALA A 5 -3.26 12.02 18.79
C ALA A 5 -2.09 13.03 18.63
N PRO A 6 -2.29 14.34 18.85
CA PRO A 6 -1.23 15.35 18.70
C PRO A 6 0.02 15.11 19.56
N GLU A 7 -0.15 14.45 20.70
CA GLU A 7 0.88 14.09 21.66
C GLU A 7 1.56 12.74 21.38
N ALA A 8 1.18 12.03 20.31
CA ALA A 8 1.79 10.75 19.98
C ALA A 8 3.23 10.95 19.48
N ASP A 9 4.18 10.25 20.10
CA ASP A 9 5.59 10.25 19.66
C ASP A 9 5.81 9.39 18.40
N LEU A 10 4.91 8.43 18.15
CA LEU A 10 4.98 7.46 17.07
C LEU A 10 3.60 6.85 16.84
N ILE A 11 3.26 6.53 15.59
CA ILE A 11 2.15 5.62 15.28
C ILE A 11 2.63 4.43 14.45
N CYS A 12 2.08 3.25 14.75
CA CYS A 12 2.27 2.03 13.97
C CYS A 12 0.97 1.71 13.25
N LEU A 13 1.02 1.61 11.92
CA LEU A 13 -0.15 1.35 11.10
C LEU A 13 -0.15 -0.10 10.62
N GLY A 14 -1.27 -0.76 10.87
CA GLY A 14 -1.61 -2.11 10.43
C GLY A 14 -3.02 -2.16 9.87
N GLU A 15 -3.41 -3.31 9.35
CA GLU A 15 -4.75 -3.54 8.81
C GLU A 15 -5.23 -4.96 9.07
N MET A 16 -6.52 -5.19 8.82
CA MET A 16 -7.07 -6.53 8.63
C MET A 16 -8.21 -6.46 7.61
N GLY A 17 -8.14 -7.29 6.57
CA GLY A 17 -9.20 -7.38 5.56
C GLY A 17 -9.03 -8.58 4.62
N ILE A 18 -10.07 -9.40 4.47
CA ILE A 18 -10.03 -10.51 3.52
C ILE A 18 -10.04 -9.97 2.08
N GLY A 19 -9.01 -10.31 1.31
CA GLY A 19 -8.87 -9.93 -0.09
C GLY A 19 -8.16 -8.59 -0.36
N ASN A 20 -7.79 -7.86 0.68
CA ASN A 20 -7.18 -6.54 0.54
C ASN A 20 -5.77 -6.55 -0.09
N THR A 21 -5.06 -7.66 -0.06
CA THR A 21 -3.81 -7.86 -0.83
C THR A 21 -4.03 -7.65 -2.33
N THR A 22 -5.22 -7.95 -2.86
CA THR A 22 -5.59 -7.65 -4.25
C THR A 22 -5.74 -6.14 -4.47
N ALA A 23 -6.39 -5.42 -3.53
CA ALA A 23 -6.54 -3.97 -3.60
C ALA A 23 -5.19 -3.24 -3.47
N ALA A 24 -4.33 -3.70 -2.56
CA ALA A 24 -2.95 -3.21 -2.42
C ALA A 24 -2.14 -3.38 -3.71
N ALA A 25 -2.21 -4.57 -4.31
CA ALA A 25 -1.57 -4.85 -5.59
C ALA A 25 -2.15 -3.99 -6.74
N ALA A 26 -3.46 -3.74 -6.75
CA ALA A 26 -4.08 -2.88 -7.75
C ALA A 26 -3.65 -1.41 -7.60
N ILE A 27 -3.53 -0.88 -6.37
CA ILE A 27 -2.96 0.45 -6.13
C ILE A 27 -1.51 0.50 -6.61
N ALA A 28 -0.67 -0.47 -6.24
CA ALA A 28 0.72 -0.49 -6.69
C ALA A 28 0.83 -0.55 -8.22
N ALA A 29 0.01 -1.36 -8.87
CA ALA A 29 -0.06 -1.45 -10.33
C ALA A 29 -0.53 -0.14 -10.98
N ALA A 30 -1.52 0.55 -10.42
CA ALA A 30 -1.98 1.84 -10.92
C ALA A 30 -0.90 2.93 -10.80
N LEU A 31 -0.16 2.95 -9.68
CA LEU A 31 0.82 3.99 -9.41
C LEU A 31 2.18 3.78 -10.09
N PHE A 32 2.58 2.52 -10.29
CA PHE A 32 3.93 2.13 -10.73
C PHE A 32 3.96 1.24 -11.97
N GLY A 33 2.79 0.93 -12.56
CA GLY A 33 2.67 0.12 -13.78
C GLY A 33 3.00 -1.36 -13.59
N GLY A 34 3.01 -2.12 -14.68
CA GLY A 34 3.38 -3.55 -14.69
C GLY A 34 2.24 -4.55 -14.45
N GLY A 35 1.02 -4.07 -14.15
CA GLY A 35 -0.20 -4.89 -14.12
C GLY A 35 -0.25 -5.96 -13.03
N GLY A 36 -1.33 -6.75 -13.03
CA GLY A 36 -1.61 -7.77 -12.04
C GLY A 36 -0.49 -8.80 -11.91
N ALA A 37 0.15 -9.17 -13.02
CA ALA A 37 1.18 -10.21 -13.04
C ALA A 37 2.43 -9.81 -12.23
N ARG A 38 2.72 -8.51 -12.15
CA ARG A 38 3.85 -7.98 -11.38
C ARG A 38 3.56 -7.89 -9.89
N TRP A 39 2.32 -7.57 -9.51
CA TRP A 39 1.98 -7.17 -8.14
C TRP A 39 1.18 -8.22 -7.37
N ALA A 40 0.53 -9.17 -8.04
CA ALA A 40 -0.28 -10.19 -7.37
C ALA A 40 0.59 -11.19 -6.60
N GLY A 41 0.34 -11.27 -5.30
CA GLY A 41 0.95 -12.25 -4.39
C GLY A 41 -0.03 -13.29 -3.87
N ARG A 42 0.51 -14.25 -3.10
CA ARG A 42 -0.27 -15.33 -2.48
C ARG A 42 -1.18 -14.81 -1.37
N GLY A 43 -0.90 -13.66 -0.77
CA GLY A 43 -1.61 -13.17 0.41
C GLY A 43 -1.71 -14.26 1.47
N ALA A 44 -2.92 -14.55 1.96
CA ALA A 44 -3.19 -15.62 2.93
C ALA A 44 -2.99 -17.07 2.40
N GLY A 45 -2.15 -17.29 1.40
CA GLY A 45 -1.68 -18.61 0.98
C GLY A 45 -2.32 -19.20 -0.28
N VAL A 46 -3.02 -18.39 -1.09
CA VAL A 46 -3.70 -18.91 -2.31
C VAL A 46 -2.71 -19.60 -3.27
N ASP A 47 -3.21 -20.60 -3.98
CA ASP A 47 -2.44 -21.37 -4.96
C ASP A 47 -2.13 -20.57 -6.25
N ALA A 48 -1.39 -21.18 -7.17
CA ALA A 48 -1.02 -20.53 -8.43
C ALA A 48 -2.23 -20.11 -9.26
N ALA A 49 -3.29 -20.92 -9.28
CA ALA A 49 -4.54 -20.57 -9.94
C ALA A 49 -5.22 -19.36 -9.26
N GLY A 50 -5.17 -19.28 -7.93
CA GLY A 50 -5.61 -18.14 -7.15
C GLY A 50 -4.83 -16.87 -7.45
N VAL A 51 -3.50 -16.94 -7.56
CA VAL A 51 -2.67 -15.81 -7.98
C VAL A 51 -3.02 -15.36 -9.40
N ALA A 52 -3.21 -16.28 -10.34
CA ALA A 52 -3.62 -15.96 -11.72
C ALA A 52 -4.98 -15.26 -11.77
N ARG A 53 -5.96 -15.73 -10.97
CA ARG A 53 -7.26 -15.05 -10.83
C ARG A 53 -7.10 -13.65 -10.23
N LYS A 54 -6.27 -13.48 -9.19
CA LYS A 54 -5.98 -12.14 -8.63
C LYS A 54 -5.39 -11.22 -9.68
N SER A 55 -4.40 -11.68 -10.44
CA SER A 55 -3.79 -10.92 -11.53
C SER A 55 -4.85 -10.44 -12.53
N ALA A 56 -5.69 -11.34 -13.02
CA ALA A 56 -6.73 -11.00 -13.99
C ALA A 56 -7.74 -9.98 -13.43
N VAL A 57 -8.12 -10.09 -12.16
CA VAL A 57 -9.01 -9.12 -11.50
C VAL A 57 -8.36 -7.75 -11.37
N ILE A 58 -7.06 -7.70 -11.04
CA ILE A 58 -6.30 -6.44 -10.98
C ILE A 58 -6.29 -5.79 -12.37
N ASP A 59 -5.93 -6.54 -13.41
CA ASP A 59 -5.89 -6.01 -14.78
C ASP A 59 -7.25 -5.52 -15.26
N ALA A 60 -8.32 -6.24 -14.92
CA ALA A 60 -9.69 -5.81 -15.22
C ALA A 60 -10.07 -4.51 -14.49
N ALA A 61 -9.68 -4.36 -13.21
CA ALA A 61 -9.91 -3.14 -12.45
C ALA A 61 -9.13 -1.95 -13.02
N LEU A 62 -7.88 -2.16 -13.43
CA LEU A 62 -7.06 -1.12 -14.08
C LEU A 62 -7.67 -0.69 -15.41
N ALA A 63 -8.07 -1.64 -16.26
CA ALA A 63 -8.70 -1.36 -17.55
C ALA A 63 -10.03 -0.59 -17.38
N ARG A 64 -10.85 -0.99 -16.39
CA ARG A 64 -12.12 -0.31 -16.09
C ARG A 64 -11.95 1.16 -15.72
N HIS A 65 -10.86 1.49 -15.04
CA HIS A 65 -10.63 2.82 -14.47
C HIS A 65 -9.54 3.62 -15.18
N ALA A 66 -9.06 3.16 -16.34
CA ALA A 66 -7.88 3.70 -17.02
C ALA A 66 -7.86 5.23 -17.21
N GLY A 67 -9.03 5.87 -17.37
CA GLY A 67 -9.14 7.32 -17.54
C GLY A 67 -8.81 8.14 -16.28
N ASP A 68 -8.90 7.55 -15.08
CA ASP A 68 -8.79 8.26 -13.80
C ASP A 68 -7.54 7.89 -12.99
N LEU A 69 -6.86 6.79 -13.33
CA LEU A 69 -5.77 6.23 -12.51
C LEU A 69 -4.47 7.05 -12.50
N ALA A 70 -4.37 8.08 -13.35
CA ALA A 70 -3.26 9.01 -13.33
C ALA A 70 -3.24 9.88 -12.05
N ASP A 71 -4.40 10.12 -11.43
CA ASP A 71 -4.48 10.77 -10.12
C ASP A 71 -4.27 9.73 -9.00
N PRO A 72 -3.23 9.86 -8.15
CA PRO A 72 -2.97 8.92 -7.06
C PRO A 72 -4.13 8.78 -6.07
N LEU A 73 -4.89 9.86 -5.80
CA LEU A 73 -6.04 9.78 -4.91
C LEU A 73 -7.23 9.09 -5.59
N ALA A 74 -7.42 9.31 -6.89
CA ALA A 74 -8.39 8.55 -7.66
C ALA A 74 -8.03 7.06 -7.70
N ALA A 75 -6.75 6.69 -7.87
CA ALA A 75 -6.31 5.31 -7.79
C ALA A 75 -6.63 4.68 -6.42
N ALA A 76 -6.29 5.37 -5.31
CA ALA A 76 -6.63 4.93 -3.96
C ALA A 76 -8.15 4.74 -3.76
N ARG A 77 -8.96 5.61 -4.36
CA ARG A 77 -10.43 5.57 -4.28
C ARG A 77 -11.05 4.47 -5.14
N LEU A 78 -10.55 4.26 -6.34
CA LEU A 78 -11.19 3.41 -7.36
C LEU A 78 -10.80 1.94 -7.23
N VAL A 79 -9.55 1.66 -6.84
CA VAL A 79 -9.03 0.28 -6.75
C VAL A 79 -8.52 -0.10 -5.35
N GLY A 80 -8.71 0.79 -4.36
CA GLY A 80 -8.37 0.54 -2.97
C GLY A 80 -9.49 -0.06 -2.12
N GLY A 81 -9.41 0.16 -0.81
CA GLY A 81 -10.34 -0.33 0.21
C GLY A 81 -10.51 0.68 1.35
N ARG A 82 -11.49 0.46 2.24
CA ARG A 82 -11.77 1.41 3.34
C ARG A 82 -10.64 1.44 4.36
N GLU A 83 -10.09 0.28 4.65
CA GLU A 83 -8.94 0.06 5.52
C GLU A 83 -7.65 0.67 4.94
N LEU A 84 -7.43 0.57 3.62
CA LEU A 84 -6.34 1.29 2.96
C LEU A 84 -6.56 2.81 2.99
N ALA A 85 -7.79 3.29 2.78
CA ALA A 85 -8.11 4.72 2.89
C ALA A 85 -7.89 5.25 4.32
N ALA A 86 -8.19 4.44 5.34
CA ALA A 86 -7.92 4.78 6.74
C ALA A 86 -6.41 4.91 7.00
N ILE A 87 -5.59 3.98 6.49
CA ILE A 87 -4.13 4.06 6.60
C ILE A 87 -3.58 5.30 5.88
N LEU A 88 -4.04 5.57 4.65
CA LEU A 88 -3.65 6.77 3.89
C LEU A 88 -3.95 8.04 4.69
N GLY A 89 -5.17 8.13 5.23
CA GLY A 89 -5.61 9.28 6.04
C GLY A 89 -4.80 9.44 7.32
N ALA A 90 -4.52 8.34 8.03
CA ALA A 90 -3.69 8.36 9.24
C ALA A 90 -2.25 8.79 8.94
N ALA A 91 -1.64 8.26 7.87
CA ALA A 91 -0.30 8.64 7.46
C ALA A 91 -0.20 10.13 7.07
N LEU A 92 -1.23 10.65 6.38
CA LEU A 92 -1.33 12.07 6.03
C LEU A 92 -1.51 12.95 7.29
N ALA A 93 -2.38 12.54 8.21
CA ALA A 93 -2.59 13.27 9.47
C ALA A 93 -1.31 13.32 10.30
N ALA A 94 -0.59 12.20 10.42
CA ALA A 94 0.70 12.12 11.10
C ALA A 94 1.73 13.07 10.46
N ARG A 95 1.76 13.15 9.11
CA ARG A 95 2.64 14.09 8.40
C ARG A 95 2.38 15.53 8.81
N ARG A 96 1.10 15.92 8.91
CA ARG A 96 0.70 17.28 9.30
C ARG A 96 1.05 17.63 10.74
N LEU A 97 1.09 16.63 11.62
CA LEU A 97 1.43 16.78 13.03
C LEU A 97 2.94 16.61 13.30
N GLY A 98 3.73 16.22 12.30
CA GLY A 98 5.15 15.91 12.49
C GLY A 98 5.39 14.61 13.26
N VAL A 99 4.38 13.73 13.36
CA VAL A 99 4.45 12.45 14.08
C VAL A 99 5.05 11.39 13.15
N PRO A 100 6.13 10.69 13.53
CA PRO A 100 6.67 9.58 12.77
C PRO A 100 5.68 8.41 12.61
N VAL A 101 5.81 7.66 11.51
CA VAL A 101 4.97 6.50 11.20
C VAL A 101 5.82 5.25 10.96
N LEU A 102 5.41 4.12 11.53
CA LEU A 102 5.84 2.79 11.10
C LEU A 102 4.73 2.13 10.29
N LEU A 103 5.02 1.83 9.02
CA LEU A 103 4.16 1.07 8.12
C LEU A 103 4.54 -0.40 8.24
N ASP A 104 3.57 -1.28 8.51
CA ASP A 104 3.81 -2.70 8.75
C ASP A 104 4.39 -3.46 7.52
N GLY A 105 3.51 -4.03 6.70
CA GLY A 105 3.87 -4.83 5.53
C GLY A 105 3.38 -4.27 4.20
N PHE A 106 3.11 -5.17 3.25
CA PHE A 106 2.77 -4.81 1.87
C PHE A 106 1.54 -3.92 1.76
N VAL A 107 0.45 -4.28 2.44
CA VAL A 107 -0.83 -3.58 2.32
C VAL A 107 -0.73 -2.17 2.90
N CYS A 108 -0.13 -2.01 4.08
CA CYS A 108 0.11 -0.69 4.68
C CYS A 108 0.99 0.20 3.81
N THR A 109 2.06 -0.36 3.25
CA THR A 109 2.96 0.38 2.35
C THR A 109 2.24 0.81 1.08
N ALA A 110 1.43 -0.08 0.47
CA ALA A 110 0.64 0.23 -0.72
C ALA A 110 -0.43 1.29 -0.44
N ALA A 111 -1.07 1.25 0.73
CA ALA A 111 -2.05 2.24 1.16
C ALA A 111 -1.47 3.65 1.28
N ALA A 112 -0.21 3.77 1.73
CA ALA A 112 0.49 5.04 1.87
C ALA A 112 1.14 5.54 0.57
N ALA A 113 1.41 4.65 -0.38
CA ALA A 113 2.10 4.97 -1.65
C ALA A 113 1.48 6.09 -2.49
N PRO A 114 0.14 6.31 -2.53
CA PRO A 114 -0.44 7.48 -3.18
C PRO A 114 0.15 8.80 -2.70
N LEU A 115 0.49 8.93 -1.40
CA LEU A 115 1.11 10.13 -0.86
C LEU A 115 2.47 10.41 -1.50
N ALA A 116 3.30 9.38 -1.68
CA ALA A 116 4.61 9.51 -2.33
C ALA A 116 4.50 9.89 -3.82
N ARG A 117 3.40 9.50 -4.49
CA ARG A 117 3.13 9.92 -5.87
C ARG A 117 2.62 11.36 -5.96
N LEU A 118 1.91 11.84 -4.95
CA LEU A 118 1.51 13.26 -4.85
C LEU A 118 2.69 14.17 -4.54
N ASN A 119 3.58 13.74 -3.65
CA ASN A 119 4.80 14.47 -3.32
C ASN A 119 5.90 13.48 -2.91
N PRO A 120 7.09 13.50 -3.55
CA PRO A 120 8.18 12.58 -3.24
C PRO A 120 8.62 12.57 -1.77
N ARG A 121 8.41 13.68 -1.05
CA ARG A 121 8.75 13.85 0.38
C ARG A 121 7.58 13.59 1.34
N ALA A 122 6.43 13.14 0.83
CA ALA A 122 5.24 12.95 1.64
C ALA A 122 5.41 11.85 2.69
N LEU A 123 6.32 10.91 2.46
CA LEU A 123 6.60 9.79 3.36
C LEU A 123 7.92 9.95 4.13
N ASP A 124 8.55 11.12 4.17
CA ASP A 124 9.83 11.31 4.89
C ASP A 124 9.71 11.01 6.40
N HIS A 125 8.52 11.18 6.97
CA HIS A 125 8.20 10.86 8.36
C HIS A 125 7.88 9.37 8.58
N ALA A 126 7.79 8.57 7.52
CA ALA A 126 7.40 7.17 7.58
C ALA A 126 8.57 6.21 7.32
N LEU A 127 8.65 5.14 8.10
CA LEU A 127 9.56 4.01 7.93
C LEU A 127 8.75 2.73 7.67
N ILE A 128 9.37 1.76 7.00
CA ILE A 128 8.78 0.44 6.76
C ILE A 128 9.30 -0.50 7.85
N ALA A 129 8.41 -1.10 8.63
CA ALA A 129 8.75 -1.92 9.78
C ALA A 129 9.45 -3.21 9.35
N HIS A 130 8.85 -3.97 8.42
CA HIS A 130 9.45 -5.23 7.98
C HIS A 130 9.30 -5.48 6.47
N ALA A 131 10.22 -6.25 5.91
CA ALA A 131 10.13 -6.77 4.55
C ALA A 131 9.11 -7.93 4.50
N SER A 132 7.83 -7.61 4.25
CA SER A 132 6.80 -8.65 3.98
C SER A 132 7.22 -9.62 2.87
N ALA A 133 6.89 -10.90 3.07
CA ALA A 133 7.08 -12.00 2.14
C ALA A 133 6.04 -12.02 0.99
N GLU A 134 5.20 -10.98 0.86
CA GLU A 134 4.45 -10.75 -0.37
C GLU A 134 5.39 -10.34 -1.50
N ALA A 135 5.25 -10.97 -2.67
CA ALA A 135 6.13 -10.78 -3.82
C ALA A 135 6.23 -9.31 -4.26
N GLY A 136 5.11 -8.57 -4.18
CA GLY A 136 5.05 -7.16 -4.54
C GLY A 136 5.73 -6.21 -3.55
N HIS A 137 6.05 -6.64 -2.33
CA HIS A 137 6.49 -5.69 -1.31
C HIS A 137 7.90 -5.13 -1.56
N ARG A 138 8.87 -5.99 -1.89
CA ARG A 138 10.23 -5.55 -2.19
C ARG A 138 10.27 -4.58 -3.38
N LEU A 139 9.47 -4.86 -4.40
CA LEU A 139 9.30 -3.97 -5.57
C LEU A 139 8.74 -2.60 -5.17
N LEU A 140 7.75 -2.58 -4.28
CA LEU A 140 7.13 -1.35 -3.82
C LEU A 140 8.09 -0.52 -2.95
N VAL A 141 8.81 -1.19 -2.04
CA VAL A 141 9.84 -0.58 -1.19
C VAL A 141 10.92 0.09 -2.03
N GLU A 142 11.40 -0.59 -3.07
CA GLU A 142 12.36 -0.06 -4.03
C GLU A 142 11.80 1.15 -4.79
N ALA A 143 10.56 1.06 -5.28
CA ALA A 143 9.90 2.16 -5.98
C ALA A 143 9.68 3.41 -5.10
N LEU A 144 9.66 3.24 -3.78
CA LEU A 144 9.54 4.31 -2.80
C LEU A 144 10.88 4.81 -2.24
N ASP A 145 12.02 4.26 -2.69
CA ASP A 145 13.36 4.51 -2.15
C ASP A 145 13.40 4.37 -0.61
N LYS A 146 12.74 3.32 -0.10
CA LYS A 146 12.68 3.00 1.33
C LYS A 146 13.55 1.78 1.64
N ARG A 147 13.88 1.62 2.92
CA ARG A 147 14.56 0.42 3.45
C ARG A 147 13.75 -0.10 4.64
N PRO A 148 13.31 -1.37 4.64
CA PRO A 148 12.64 -1.96 5.78
C PRO A 148 13.62 -2.11 6.95
N LEU A 149 13.14 -1.99 8.17
CA LEU A 149 13.97 -2.14 9.37
C LEU A 149 14.33 -3.61 9.65
N LEU A 150 13.40 -4.52 9.37
CA LEU A 150 13.48 -5.93 9.73
C LEU A 150 13.19 -6.83 8.51
N ASP A 151 13.81 -8.01 8.42
CA ASP A 151 13.44 -9.06 7.46
C ASP A 151 13.30 -10.40 8.21
N PHE A 152 12.08 -10.68 8.67
CA PHE A 152 11.75 -11.89 9.41
C PHE A 152 11.00 -12.94 8.58
N GLY A 153 10.80 -12.70 7.28
CA GLY A 153 9.93 -13.54 6.46
C GLY A 153 8.45 -13.51 6.86
N MET A 154 8.02 -12.51 7.65
CA MET A 154 6.62 -12.24 7.98
C MET A 154 5.84 -11.83 6.73
N ARG A 155 4.52 -12.01 6.70
CA ARG A 155 3.68 -11.65 5.55
C ARG A 155 2.62 -10.63 5.93
#